data_AF-A0AAD9DDJ4-F1
#
_entry.id   AF-A0AAD9DDJ4-F1
#
_cell.length_a   1.000
_cell.length_b   1.000
_cell.length_c   1.000
_cell.angle_alpha   90.00
_cell.angle_beta   90.00
_cell.angle_gamma   90.00
#
_symmetry.space_group_name_H-M   'P 1'
#
loop_
_entity.id
_entity.type
_entity.pdbx_description
1 polymer ?
#
loop_
_entity_poly.entity_id
_entity_poly.type
_entity_poly.pdbx_seq_one_letter_code
_entity_poly.pdbx_strand_id
1 'polypeptide(L)'
;MGQSPSTAKLPEEWKSLLPNIKRDDIIRSAKRVTISSGEDRTIYLDDEEFDLDDRVPVALAILRDFPHIKDVRFKLVPGRMTEEQFWGSLFGYLQETVEADRVVENVVGKLDMDMAELQIETKISQSSFDDDEAAAATAESLSSEVNDNHNNSSDHSTQDMPPFYVEEFRAQEEHIHRLQRSLREANHKIRKLGLELHKERKKRHSEGVERESNTTENGGTTNTSDNTTLQHRDSIGSCPRCNSIISPSKQLHKGEWILHDDCREFLKLDDHLKENLRKEKEKRINEVLTQMKFILDTDDLKDSYGKWSCCESEEYSAEGCS
;
A
#
# COMPACT_ATOMS: atom_id res chain seq x y z
N MET A 1 27.33 18.67 35.97
CA MET A 1 27.86 19.09 34.65
C MET A 1 26.90 18.56 33.60
N GLY A 2 26.10 19.42 32.98
CA GLY A 2 25.16 19.01 31.94
C GLY A 2 25.89 18.86 30.61
N GLN A 3 25.96 17.65 30.07
CA GLN A 3 26.42 17.46 28.69
C GLN A 3 25.34 18.03 27.77
N SER A 4 25.70 19.05 26.99
CA SER A 4 24.83 19.52 25.91
C SER A 4 24.56 18.33 24.99
N PRO A 5 23.30 18.04 24.65
CA PRO A 5 22.97 16.90 23.79
C PRO A 5 23.74 17.04 22.47
N SER A 6 24.43 15.97 22.08
CA SER A 6 25.17 15.92 20.82
C SER A 6 24.18 16.13 19.67
N THR A 7 24.23 17.31 19.05
CA THR A 7 23.37 17.61 17.90
C THR A 7 24.01 17.02 16.67
N ALA A 8 23.38 15.99 16.09
CA ALA A 8 23.80 15.45 14.81
C ALA A 8 23.80 16.56 13.75
N LYS A 9 24.85 16.61 12.92
CA LYS A 9 24.92 17.52 11.78
C LYS A 9 24.24 16.85 10.59
N LEU A 10 23.31 17.55 9.95
CA LEU A 10 22.65 17.06 8.74
C LEU A 10 23.59 17.20 7.52
N PRO A 11 23.65 16.21 6.61
CA PRO A 11 24.33 16.35 5.33
C PRO A 11 23.83 17.58 4.56
N GLU A 12 24.73 18.31 3.88
CA GLU A 12 24.34 19.52 3.14
C GLU A 12 23.37 19.22 2.00
N GLU A 13 23.55 18.06 1.34
CA GLU A 13 22.65 17.56 0.29
C GLU A 13 21.20 17.44 0.79
N TRP A 14 20.99 17.10 2.06
CA TRP A 14 19.64 16.99 2.62
C TRP A 14 19.03 18.35 2.93
N LYS A 15 19.85 19.35 3.26
CA LYS A 15 19.35 20.68 3.62
C LYS A 15 18.70 21.41 2.44
N SER A 16 19.10 21.12 1.21
CA SER A 16 18.45 21.65 0.00
C SER A 16 17.12 20.95 -0.31
N LEU A 17 17.01 19.66 0.03
CA LEU A 17 15.83 18.84 -0.23
C LEU A 17 14.72 19.04 0.80
N LEU A 18 15.08 19.01 2.10
CA LEU A 18 14.14 19.04 3.23
C LEU A 18 13.09 20.16 3.17
N PRO A 19 13.42 21.43 2.79
CA PRO A 19 12.43 22.50 2.66
C PRO A 19 11.28 22.21 1.68
N ASN A 20 11.53 21.37 0.67
CA ASN A 20 10.61 21.16 -0.44
C ASN A 20 9.76 19.89 -0.29
N ILE A 21 10.05 19.05 0.71
CA ILE A 21 9.35 17.79 0.94
C ILE A 21 7.89 18.03 1.32
N LYS A 22 6.99 17.40 0.58
CA LYS A 22 5.55 17.40 0.84
C LYS A 22 5.10 16.07 1.40
N ARG A 23 3.88 16.08 1.94
CA ARG A 23 3.18 14.88 2.42
C ARG A 23 3.18 13.75 1.39
N ASP A 24 2.91 14.08 0.13
CA ASP A 24 2.75 13.08 -0.93
C ASP A 24 4.09 12.42 -1.32
N ASP A 25 5.21 13.10 -1.10
CA ASP A 25 6.55 12.56 -1.35
C ASP A 25 6.85 11.43 -0.35
N ILE A 26 6.54 11.65 0.94
CA ILE A 26 6.67 10.63 1.99
C ILE A 26 5.71 9.45 1.76
N ILE A 27 4.47 9.72 1.35
CA ILE A 27 3.51 8.63 1.04
C ILE A 27 4.00 7.81 -0.16
N ARG A 28 4.63 8.45 -1.14
CA ARG A 28 5.16 7.77 -2.32
C ARG A 28 6.34 6.87 -1.94
N SER A 29 7.28 7.38 -1.15
CA SER A 29 8.44 6.60 -0.70
C SER A 29 8.06 5.49 0.28
N ALA A 30 6.97 5.63 1.03
CA ALA A 30 6.45 4.58 1.92
C ALA A 30 6.17 3.24 1.22
N LYS A 31 6.02 3.22 -0.11
CA LYS A 31 5.87 1.99 -0.88
C LYS A 31 7.13 1.13 -0.93
N ARG A 32 8.30 1.72 -0.67
CA ARG A 32 9.60 1.04 -0.62
C ARG A 32 9.89 0.46 0.76
N VAL A 33 9.18 0.96 1.77
CA VAL A 33 9.30 0.49 3.13
C VAL A 33 8.49 -0.79 3.27
N THR A 34 9.17 -1.91 3.49
CA THR A 34 8.52 -3.20 3.78
C THR A 34 8.57 -3.45 5.28
N ILE A 35 7.50 -4.00 5.82
CA ILE A 35 7.46 -4.45 7.23
C ILE A 35 7.45 -5.97 7.21
N SER A 36 8.36 -6.58 7.97
CA SER A 36 8.32 -8.01 8.21
C SER A 36 7.10 -8.38 9.05
N SER A 37 6.38 -9.42 8.65
CA SER A 37 5.22 -9.95 9.38
C SER A 37 5.61 -10.76 10.64
N GLY A 38 6.86 -10.72 11.07
CA GLY A 38 7.35 -11.40 12.27
C GLY A 38 6.83 -10.80 13.58
N GLU A 39 7.11 -11.49 14.69
CA GLU A 39 6.84 -10.98 16.05
C GLU A 39 7.57 -9.67 16.31
N ASP A 40 8.81 -9.59 15.83
CA ASP A 40 9.61 -8.37 15.75
C ASP A 40 9.26 -7.67 14.44
N ARG A 41 8.48 -6.60 14.51
CA ARG A 41 8.11 -5.78 13.35
C ARG A 41 9.32 -4.99 12.84
N THR A 42 10.28 -5.68 12.25
CA THR A 42 11.44 -5.06 11.61
C THR A 42 11.01 -4.38 10.31
N ILE A 43 11.54 -3.18 10.11
CA ILE A 43 11.31 -2.38 8.91
C ILE A 43 12.52 -2.55 8.00
N TYR A 44 12.26 -2.73 6.71
CA TYR A 44 13.30 -2.76 5.70
C TYR A 44 13.09 -1.62 4.72
N LEU A 45 14.18 -0.95 4.36
CA LEU A 45 14.25 0.07 3.34
C LEU A 45 15.22 -0.42 2.27
N ASP A 46 14.70 -0.72 1.08
CA ASP A 46 15.51 -1.24 -0.04
C ASP A 46 16.32 -2.50 0.31
N ASP A 47 15.64 -3.46 0.97
CA ASP A 47 16.19 -4.73 1.45
C ASP A 47 17.23 -4.59 2.59
N GLU A 48 17.53 -3.38 3.05
CA GLU A 48 18.35 -3.13 4.24
C GLU A 48 17.48 -2.93 5.49
N GLU A 49 17.90 -3.52 6.61
CA GLU A 49 17.21 -3.34 7.89
C GLU A 49 17.32 -1.88 8.36
N PHE A 50 16.17 -1.27 8.66
CA PHE A 50 16.05 0.10 9.11
C PHE A 50 15.74 0.12 10.61
N ASP A 51 16.72 0.55 11.41
CA ASP A 51 16.52 0.86 12.82
C ASP A 51 16.37 2.38 13.03
N LEU A 52 15.25 2.78 13.64
CA LEU A 52 15.00 4.17 13.98
C LEU A 52 15.90 4.63 15.12
N ASP A 53 16.21 3.78 16.09
CA ASP A 53 16.95 4.14 17.29
C ASP A 53 18.35 4.66 16.96
N ASP A 54 19.01 4.05 15.98
CA ASP A 54 20.30 4.49 15.43
C ASP A 54 20.24 5.88 14.76
N ARG A 55 19.05 6.29 14.29
CA ARG A 55 18.84 7.53 13.53
C ARG A 55 18.09 8.61 14.32
N VAL A 56 17.70 8.37 15.57
CA VAL A 56 16.99 9.34 16.43
C VAL A 56 17.70 10.71 16.49
N PRO A 57 19.04 10.81 16.68
CA PRO A 57 19.70 12.11 16.73
C PRO A 57 19.53 12.93 15.44
N VAL A 58 19.53 12.24 14.30
CA VAL A 58 19.34 12.84 12.96
C VAL A 58 17.89 13.25 12.76
N ALA A 59 16.94 12.39 13.13
CA ALA A 59 15.50 12.68 13.08
C ALA A 59 15.15 13.93 13.92
N LEU A 60 15.71 14.05 15.13
CA LEU A 60 15.53 15.22 15.98
C LEU A 60 16.15 16.49 15.38
N ALA A 61 17.32 16.37 14.74
CA ALA A 61 17.92 17.50 14.02
C ALA A 61 17.03 17.96 12.85
N ILE A 62 16.43 17.03 12.09
CA ILE A 62 15.47 17.36 11.03
C ILE A 62 14.26 18.10 11.60
N LEU A 63 13.65 17.61 12.68
CA LEU A 63 12.46 18.27 13.27
C LEU A 63 12.77 19.66 13.84
N ARG A 64 13.99 19.86 14.35
CA ARG A 64 14.43 21.15 14.89
C ARG A 64 14.64 22.16 13.78
N ASP A 65 15.35 21.76 12.72
CA ASP A 65 15.80 22.67 11.66
C ASP A 65 14.70 22.88 10.60
N PHE A 66 13.75 21.95 10.46
CA PHE A 66 12.68 21.97 9.46
C PHE A 66 11.29 21.73 10.07
N PRO A 67 10.67 22.76 10.69
CA PRO A 67 9.41 22.61 11.41
C PRO A 67 8.22 22.12 10.58
N HIS A 68 8.17 22.36 9.27
CA HIS A 68 7.08 21.87 8.41
C HIS A 68 7.04 20.34 8.34
N ILE A 69 8.19 19.67 8.50
CA ILE A 69 8.25 18.20 8.58
C ILE A 69 7.51 17.69 9.81
N LYS A 70 7.53 18.44 10.93
CA LYS A 70 6.74 18.12 12.12
C LYS A 70 5.24 18.13 11.82
N ASP A 71 4.76 19.11 11.05
CA ASP A 71 3.35 19.19 10.65
C ASP A 71 2.95 18.05 9.71
N VAL A 72 3.85 17.68 8.78
CA VAL A 72 3.64 16.51 7.90
C VAL A 72 3.59 15.23 8.73
N ARG A 73 4.51 15.05 9.69
CA ARG A 73 4.54 13.92 10.62
C ARG A 73 3.23 13.81 11.40
N PHE A 74 2.75 14.88 12.04
CA PHE A 74 1.50 14.86 12.80
C PHE A 74 0.26 14.51 11.95
N LYS A 75 0.27 14.84 10.65
CA LYS A 75 -0.82 14.49 9.73
C LYS A 75 -0.77 13.03 9.28
N LEU A 76 0.37 12.37 9.40
CA LEU A 76 0.60 11.00 8.93
C LEU A 76 0.67 9.98 10.08
N VAL A 77 1.18 10.35 11.25
CA VAL A 77 1.40 9.45 12.38
C VAL A 77 0.48 9.82 13.56
N PRO A 78 -0.19 8.87 14.23
CA PRO A 78 -0.24 7.43 13.92
C PRO A 78 -1.34 7.06 12.89
N GLY A 79 -2.06 8.04 12.34
CA GLY A 79 -3.31 7.77 11.62
C GLY A 79 -3.17 7.09 10.25
N ARG A 80 -2.05 7.28 9.54
CA ARG A 80 -1.81 6.72 8.20
C ARG A 80 -0.65 5.73 8.15
N MET A 81 0.34 5.89 9.01
CA MET A 81 1.54 5.05 9.11
C MET A 81 2.10 5.11 10.54
N THR A 82 2.94 4.14 10.90
CA THR A 82 3.66 4.16 12.19
C THR A 82 4.79 5.19 12.18
N GLU A 83 5.33 5.49 13.36
CA GLU A 83 6.46 6.41 13.51
C GLU A 83 7.69 5.91 12.73
N GLU A 84 8.03 4.63 12.88
CA GLU A 84 9.16 4.00 12.19
C GLU A 84 8.97 3.99 10.68
N GLN A 85 7.75 3.69 10.19
CA GLN A 85 7.42 3.78 8.77
C GLN A 85 7.60 5.20 8.23
N PHE A 86 7.15 6.22 8.97
CA PHE A 86 7.30 7.61 8.56
C PHE A 86 8.77 7.97 8.39
N TRP A 87 9.61 7.62 9.37
CA TRP A 87 11.05 7.90 9.30
C TRP A 87 11.73 7.09 8.20
N GLY A 88 11.46 5.80 8.09
CA GLY A 88 11.99 4.97 7.00
C GLY A 88 11.63 5.53 5.63
N SER A 89 10.39 5.99 5.46
CA SER A 89 9.93 6.62 4.21
C SER A 89 10.65 7.94 3.92
N LEU A 90 10.84 8.79 4.94
CA LEU A 90 11.54 10.07 4.78
C LEU A 90 13.02 9.86 4.46
N PHE A 91 13.71 8.96 5.16
CA PHE A 91 15.12 8.65 4.90
C PHE A 91 15.29 8.01 3.52
N GLY A 92 14.40 7.09 3.13
CA GLY A 92 14.39 6.51 1.79
C GLY A 92 14.24 7.54 0.69
N TYR A 93 13.32 8.50 0.86
CA TYR A 93 13.16 9.61 -0.09
C TYR A 93 14.42 10.47 -0.22
N LEU A 94 15.04 10.83 0.92
CA LEU A 94 16.26 11.63 0.92
C LEU A 94 17.42 10.91 0.23
N GLN A 95 17.59 9.62 0.51
CA GLN A 95 18.65 8.82 -0.09
C GLN A 95 18.43 8.63 -1.60
N GLU A 96 17.20 8.32 -2.02
CA GLU A 96 16.85 8.19 -3.45
C GLU A 96 17.16 9.47 -4.24
N THR A 97 16.79 10.62 -3.68
CA THR A 97 16.96 11.89 -4.39
C THR A 97 18.44 12.23 -4.53
N VAL A 98 19.24 11.99 -3.49
CA VAL A 98 20.70 12.17 -3.54
C VAL A 98 21.35 11.21 -4.53
N GLU A 99 20.94 9.94 -4.54
CA GLU A 99 21.48 8.96 -5.48
C GLU A 99 21.11 9.30 -6.92
N ALA A 100 19.89 9.77 -7.17
CA ALA A 100 19.44 10.22 -8.49
C ALA A 100 20.27 11.41 -8.99
N ASP A 101 20.50 12.42 -8.15
CA ASP A 101 21.32 13.59 -8.52
C ASP A 101 22.76 13.18 -8.86
N ARG A 102 23.36 12.25 -8.11
CA ARG A 102 24.70 11.72 -8.41
C ARG A 102 24.74 10.96 -9.74
N VAL A 103 23.69 10.21 -10.08
CA VAL A 103 23.62 9.52 -11.38
C VAL A 103 23.53 10.54 -12.51
N VAL A 104 22.76 11.61 -12.36
CA VAL A 104 22.65 12.68 -13.35
C VAL A 104 24.00 13.40 -13.53
N GLU A 105 24.68 13.77 -12.43
CA GLU A 105 26.01 14.38 -12.50
C GLU A 105 27.03 13.47 -13.21
N ASN A 106 27.00 12.16 -12.96
CA ASN A 106 27.87 11.20 -13.62
C ASN A 106 27.58 11.05 -15.12
N VAL A 107 26.31 11.14 -15.54
CA VAL A 107 25.93 11.07 -16.95
C VAL A 107 26.28 12.37 -17.68
N VAL A 108 25.96 13.53 -17.09
CA VAL A 108 26.29 14.84 -17.66
C VAL A 108 27.81 15.04 -17.74
N GLY A 109 28.54 14.67 -16.70
CA GLY A 109 30.00 14.74 -16.69
C GLY A 109 30.67 13.86 -17.75
N LYS A 110 30.09 12.68 -18.06
CA LYS A 110 30.57 11.85 -19.18
C LYS A 110 30.33 12.50 -20.54
N LEU A 111 29.15 13.10 -20.75
CA LEU A 111 28.83 13.77 -22.01
C LEU A 111 29.75 14.97 -22.29
N ASP A 112 30.13 15.73 -21.26
CA ASP A 112 31.05 16.86 -21.41
C ASP A 112 32.48 16.41 -21.75
N MET A 113 32.93 15.27 -21.20
CA MET A 113 34.22 14.69 -21.57
C MET A 113 34.24 14.17 -23.01
N ASP A 114 33.19 13.45 -23.42
CA ASP A 114 33.09 12.90 -24.79
C ASP A 114 32.99 14.03 -25.83
N MET A 115 32.31 15.14 -25.50
CA MET A 115 32.24 16.31 -26.38
C MET A 115 33.58 17.06 -26.47
N ALA A 116 34.36 17.10 -25.39
CA ALA A 116 35.71 17.69 -25.42
C ALA A 116 36.69 16.84 -26.24
N GLU A 117 36.58 15.51 -26.17
CA GLU A 117 37.40 14.58 -26.95
C GLU A 117 37.10 14.69 -28.46
N LEU A 118 35.83 14.79 -28.84
CA LEU A 118 35.41 15.03 -30.23
C LEU A 118 35.93 16.36 -30.81
N GLN A 119 36.04 17.41 -29.99
CA GLN A 119 36.61 18.70 -30.43
C GLN A 119 38.14 18.65 -30.61
N ILE A 120 38.83 17.74 -29.93
CA ILE A 120 40.27 17.53 -30.11
C ILE A 120 40.52 16.77 -31.42
N GLU A 121 39.74 15.71 -31.70
CA GLU A 121 39.88 14.94 -32.94
C GLU A 121 39.53 15.77 -34.19
N THR A 122 38.48 16.60 -34.14
CA THR A 122 38.13 17.49 -35.27
C THR A 122 39.18 18.58 -35.53
N LYS A 123 39.87 19.09 -34.50
CA LYS A 123 40.96 20.06 -34.69
C LYS A 123 42.23 19.42 -35.26
N ILE A 124 42.46 18.14 -35.00
CA ILE A 124 43.60 17.41 -35.58
C ILE A 124 43.34 17.15 -37.08
N SER A 125 42.11 16.80 -37.47
CA SER A 125 41.75 16.57 -38.88
C SER A 125 41.61 17.84 -39.74
N GLN A 126 41.42 19.02 -39.16
CA GLN A 126 41.33 20.29 -39.91
C GLN A 126 42.66 21.07 -40.04
N SER A 127 43.77 20.56 -39.49
CA SER A 127 45.06 21.26 -39.52
C SER A 127 45.97 20.93 -40.72
N SER A 128 45.50 20.18 -41.72
CA SER A 128 46.37 19.69 -42.80
C SER A 128 46.03 20.12 -44.24
N PHE A 129 45.06 21.02 -44.47
CA PHE A 129 44.78 21.46 -45.84
C PHE A 129 44.51 22.97 -45.96
N ASP A 130 45.34 23.57 -46.82
CA ASP A 130 45.17 24.78 -47.64
C ASP A 130 45.52 26.16 -47.06
N ASP A 131 46.77 26.56 -47.31
CA ASP A 131 47.04 27.84 -47.97
C ASP A 131 46.62 27.70 -49.44
N ASP A 132 45.48 28.28 -49.83
CA ASP A 132 45.38 29.15 -51.03
C ASP A 132 43.93 29.62 -51.33
N GLU A 133 43.87 30.90 -51.72
CA GLU A 133 42.99 31.45 -52.78
C GLU A 133 41.52 31.88 -52.48
N ALA A 134 41.40 33.19 -52.26
CA ALA A 134 40.52 34.19 -52.91
C ALA A 134 38.99 34.00 -53.03
N ALA A 135 38.29 34.98 -52.44
CA ALA A 135 37.20 35.81 -52.97
C ALA A 135 36.22 35.24 -54.04
N ALA A 136 34.93 35.16 -53.69
CA ALA A 136 33.86 36.06 -54.17
C ALA A 136 32.45 35.46 -54.01
N ALA A 137 31.57 36.28 -53.40
CA ALA A 137 30.18 36.55 -53.75
C ALA A 137 29.10 35.44 -53.90
N THR A 138 27.94 35.81 -53.35
CA THR A 138 26.55 35.67 -53.86
C THR A 138 25.67 34.49 -53.40
N ALA A 139 24.69 34.88 -52.56
CA ALA A 139 23.24 34.72 -52.70
C ALA A 139 22.54 33.37 -52.45
N GLU A 140 21.58 33.48 -51.53
CA GLU A 140 20.21 32.95 -51.53
C GLU A 140 19.98 31.47 -51.89
N SER A 141 19.55 30.71 -50.87
CA SER A 141 18.48 29.73 -51.08
C SER A 141 17.74 29.46 -49.77
N LEU A 142 16.45 29.81 -49.78
CA LEU A 142 15.44 29.42 -48.80
C LEU A 142 15.04 27.96 -49.04
N SER A 143 15.10 27.11 -48.00
CA SER A 143 14.14 26.02 -47.86
C SER A 143 14.08 25.44 -46.44
N SER A 144 12.93 25.67 -45.81
CA SER A 144 12.15 24.66 -45.07
C SER A 144 12.85 23.89 -43.96
N GLU A 145 12.83 24.45 -42.74
CA GLU A 145 13.02 23.69 -41.49
C GLU A 145 11.83 22.73 -41.27
N VAL A 146 11.99 21.49 -41.73
CA VAL A 146 11.28 20.34 -41.16
C VAL A 146 12.15 19.82 -40.02
N ASN A 147 11.56 19.80 -38.84
CA ASN A 147 12.16 19.39 -37.58
C ASN A 147 12.34 17.86 -37.58
N ASP A 148 13.40 17.38 -38.25
CA ASP A 148 13.83 15.98 -38.17
C ASP A 148 14.72 15.79 -36.94
N ASN A 149 14.05 15.32 -35.90
CA ASN A 149 14.59 14.83 -34.64
C ASN A 149 15.77 13.87 -34.92
N HIS A 150 17.00 14.40 -34.85
CA HIS A 150 18.23 13.61 -34.98
C HIS A 150 18.33 12.63 -33.82
N ASN A 151 17.85 11.42 -34.10
CA ASN A 151 18.14 10.24 -33.31
C ASN A 151 19.64 9.95 -33.52
N ASN A 152 20.48 10.44 -32.60
CA ASN A 152 21.91 10.14 -32.54
C ASN A 152 22.07 8.62 -32.35
N SER A 153 22.11 7.90 -33.47
CA SER A 153 22.62 6.54 -33.55
C SER A 153 24.12 6.64 -33.31
N SER A 154 24.54 6.46 -32.06
CA SER A 154 25.94 6.20 -31.74
C SER A 154 26.29 4.87 -32.42
N ASP A 155 26.85 4.95 -33.62
CA ASP A 155 27.54 3.85 -34.31
C ASP A 155 28.80 3.50 -33.51
N HIS A 156 28.60 2.94 -32.32
CA HIS A 156 29.63 2.15 -31.67
C HIS A 156 29.76 0.86 -32.49
N SER A 157 30.82 0.83 -33.30
CA SER A 157 31.42 -0.33 -33.94
C SER A 157 30.91 -1.67 -33.41
N THR A 158 29.83 -2.16 -34.02
CA THR A 158 29.28 -3.51 -33.85
C THR A 158 30.11 -4.58 -34.56
N GLN A 159 31.29 -4.21 -35.08
CA GLN A 159 32.11 -5.06 -35.95
C GLN A 159 32.76 -6.26 -35.25
N ASP A 160 32.71 -6.37 -33.92
CA ASP A 160 33.40 -7.45 -33.19
C ASP A 160 32.50 -8.29 -32.27
N MET A 161 31.18 -8.11 -32.30
CA MET A 161 30.28 -8.96 -31.52
C MET A 161 29.90 -10.21 -32.34
N PRO A 162 30.23 -11.44 -31.87
CA PRO A 162 29.91 -12.67 -32.59
C PRO A 162 28.40 -12.74 -32.89
N PRO A 163 27.98 -13.13 -34.12
CA PRO A 163 26.58 -13.09 -34.57
C PRO A 163 25.60 -13.82 -33.64
N PHE A 164 26.08 -14.83 -32.92
CA PHE A 164 25.30 -15.61 -31.96
C PHE A 164 24.71 -14.74 -30.82
N TYR A 165 25.50 -13.82 -30.26
CA TYR A 165 25.03 -12.98 -29.15
C TYR A 165 23.99 -11.95 -29.59
N VAL A 166 24.08 -11.46 -30.83
CA VAL A 166 23.11 -10.51 -31.39
C VAL A 166 21.72 -11.14 -31.47
N GLU A 167 21.63 -12.42 -31.85
CA GLU A 167 20.36 -13.14 -31.94
C GLU A 167 19.77 -13.44 -30.56
N GLU A 168 20.62 -13.80 -29.58
CA GLU A 168 20.18 -14.01 -28.20
C GLU A 168 19.68 -12.71 -27.55
N PHE A 169 20.39 -11.58 -27.73
CA PHE A 169 19.92 -10.29 -27.23
C PHE A 169 18.59 -9.88 -27.84
N ARG A 170 18.41 -10.05 -29.16
CA ARG A 170 17.14 -9.77 -29.82
C ARG A 170 16.01 -10.66 -29.28
N ALA A 171 16.29 -11.94 -29.05
CA ALA A 171 15.31 -12.87 -28.45
C ALA A 171 14.93 -12.47 -27.02
N GLN A 172 15.89 -12.01 -26.22
CA GLN A 172 15.66 -11.50 -24.87
C GLN A 172 14.84 -10.20 -24.88
N GLU A 173 15.16 -9.26 -25.76
CA GLU A 173 14.39 -8.02 -25.94
C GLU A 173 12.94 -8.32 -26.34
N GLU A 174 12.72 -9.22 -27.30
CA GLU A 174 11.38 -9.67 -27.69
C GLU A 174 10.63 -10.33 -26.53
N HIS A 175 11.33 -11.11 -25.70
CA HIS A 175 10.74 -11.71 -24.50
C HIS A 175 10.33 -10.64 -23.48
N ILE A 176 11.18 -9.66 -23.20
CA ILE A 176 10.86 -8.52 -22.32
C ILE A 176 9.64 -7.76 -22.86
N HIS A 177 9.60 -7.48 -24.16
CA HIS A 177 8.46 -6.81 -24.79
C HIS A 177 7.15 -7.61 -24.66
N ARG A 178 7.21 -8.95 -24.80
CA ARG A 178 6.06 -9.84 -24.56
C ARG A 178 5.57 -9.77 -23.13
N LEU A 179 6.48 -9.83 -22.15
CA LEU A 179 6.14 -9.71 -20.72
C LEU A 179 5.50 -8.36 -20.40
N GLN A 180 6.06 -7.27 -20.89
CA GLN A 180 5.50 -5.92 -20.69
C GLN A 180 4.11 -5.78 -21.31
N ARG A 181 3.86 -6.38 -22.48
CA ARG A 181 2.52 -6.41 -23.11
C ARG A 181 1.54 -7.22 -22.27
N SER A 182 1.93 -8.42 -21.83
CA SER A 182 1.11 -9.28 -20.95
C SER A 182 0.73 -8.57 -19.65
N LEU A 183 1.69 -7.87 -19.02
CA LEU A 183 1.45 -7.11 -17.78
C LEU A 183 0.43 -5.96 -18.00
N ARG A 184 0.54 -5.24 -19.11
CA ARG A 184 -0.42 -4.18 -19.47
C ARG A 184 -1.83 -4.76 -19.68
N GLU A 185 -1.94 -5.90 -20.36
CA GLU A 185 -3.21 -6.59 -20.58
C GLU A 185 -3.83 -7.11 -19.27
N ALA A 186 -3.02 -7.68 -18.37
CA ALA A 186 -3.46 -8.13 -17.05
C ALA A 186 -3.98 -6.96 -16.20
N ASN A 187 -3.23 -5.86 -16.13
CA ASN A 187 -3.64 -4.65 -15.42
C ASN A 187 -4.90 -4.02 -16.01
N HIS A 188 -5.09 -4.09 -17.33
CA HIS A 188 -6.33 -3.68 -17.97
C HIS A 188 -7.52 -4.58 -17.57
N LYS A 189 -7.34 -5.91 -17.54
CA LYS A 189 -8.37 -6.87 -17.10
C LYS A 189 -8.77 -6.63 -15.63
N ILE A 190 -7.81 -6.41 -14.74
CA ILE A 190 -8.08 -6.12 -13.32
C ILE A 190 -8.93 -4.85 -13.17
N ARG A 191 -8.57 -3.76 -13.87
CA ARG A 191 -9.36 -2.51 -13.85
C ARG A 191 -10.78 -2.72 -14.38
N LYS A 192 -10.95 -3.51 -15.44
CA LYS A 192 -12.26 -3.85 -16.00
C LYS A 192 -13.13 -4.63 -14.99
N LEU A 193 -12.58 -5.67 -14.37
CA LEU A 193 -13.27 -6.45 -13.33
C LEU A 193 -13.65 -5.58 -12.12
N GLY A 194 -12.77 -4.67 -11.70
CA GLY A 194 -13.06 -3.73 -10.62
C GLY A 194 -14.26 -2.82 -10.93
N LEU A 195 -14.37 -2.34 -12.17
CA LEU A 195 -15.52 -1.54 -12.61
C LEU A 195 -16.81 -2.36 -12.70
N GLU A 196 -16.75 -3.61 -13.14
CA GLU A 196 -17.90 -4.53 -13.16
C GLU A 196 -18.40 -4.84 -11.74
N LEU A 197 -17.50 -5.14 -10.81
CA LEU A 197 -17.83 -5.32 -9.38
C LEU A 197 -18.48 -4.07 -8.77
N HIS A 198 -18.00 -2.89 -9.12
CA HIS A 198 -18.58 -1.64 -8.65
C HIS A 198 -20.00 -1.41 -9.21
N LYS A 199 -20.21 -1.68 -10.50
CA LYS A 199 -21.55 -1.63 -11.11
C LYS A 199 -22.51 -2.62 -10.46
N GLU A 200 -22.06 -3.84 -10.18
CA GLU A 200 -22.86 -4.87 -9.51
C GLU A 200 -23.24 -4.46 -8.08
N ARG A 201 -22.29 -3.93 -7.29
CA ARG A 201 -22.60 -3.38 -5.95
C ARG A 201 -23.61 -2.24 -6.01
N LYS A 202 -23.46 -1.32 -6.98
CA LYS A 202 -24.40 -0.22 -7.18
C LYS A 202 -25.80 -0.72 -7.56
N LYS A 203 -25.88 -1.73 -8.43
CA LYS A 203 -27.13 -2.38 -8.84
C LYS A 203 -27.86 -3.02 -7.64
N ARG A 204 -27.16 -3.79 -6.81
CA ARG A 204 -27.74 -4.37 -5.59
C ARG A 204 -28.25 -3.30 -4.62
N HIS A 205 -27.54 -2.18 -4.52
CA HIS A 205 -27.98 -1.07 -3.67
C HIS A 205 -29.24 -0.38 -4.23
N SER A 206 -29.39 -0.23 -5.55
CA SER A 206 -30.65 0.30 -6.11
C SER A 206 -31.82 -0.67 -5.97
N GLU A 207 -31.58 -1.98 -6.12
CA GLU A 207 -32.64 -3.00 -6.03
C GLU A 207 -33.07 -3.28 -4.58
N GLY A 208 -32.17 -3.12 -3.59
CA GLY A 208 -32.48 -3.30 -2.17
C GLY A 208 -33.34 -2.17 -1.59
N VAL A 209 -33.24 -0.95 -2.11
CA VAL A 209 -33.97 0.22 -1.60
C VAL A 209 -35.45 0.20 -1.98
N GLU A 210 -35.84 -0.47 -3.06
CA GLU A 210 -37.26 -0.52 -3.47
C GLU A 210 -38.10 -1.52 -2.66
N ARG A 211 -37.48 -2.45 -1.92
CA ARG A 211 -38.23 -3.51 -1.22
C ARG A 211 -38.75 -3.11 0.17
N GLU A 212 -38.18 -2.06 0.78
CA GLU A 212 -38.61 -1.58 2.11
C GLU A 212 -39.65 -0.45 2.05
N SER A 213 -39.97 0.06 0.86
CA SER A 213 -40.90 1.20 0.71
C SER A 213 -42.38 0.81 0.59
N ASN A 214 -42.74 -0.48 0.63
CA ASN A 214 -44.11 -0.95 0.38
C ASN A 214 -44.81 -1.65 1.57
N THR A 215 -44.29 -1.57 2.80
CA THR A 215 -44.88 -2.25 3.98
C THR A 215 -45.37 -1.31 5.08
N THR A 216 -45.55 -0.01 4.83
CA THR A 216 -46.02 0.95 5.84
C THR A 216 -47.45 1.46 5.60
N GLU A 217 -48.38 0.59 5.24
CA GLU A 217 -49.82 0.91 5.35
C GLU A 217 -50.58 -0.31 5.85
N ASN A 218 -50.61 -0.51 7.17
CA ASN A 218 -51.84 -0.90 7.85
C ASN A 218 -51.74 -0.57 9.33
N GLY A 219 -52.37 0.56 9.66
CA GLY A 219 -52.63 0.98 11.02
C GLY A 219 -53.60 0.04 11.73
N GLY A 220 -53.40 -0.06 13.04
CA GLY A 220 -54.24 -0.83 13.95
C GLY A 220 -54.09 -0.30 15.37
N THR A 221 -54.58 0.91 15.58
CA THR A 221 -54.86 1.55 16.88
C THR A 221 -55.62 0.61 17.81
N THR A 222 -55.23 0.51 19.09
CA THR A 222 -56.10 0.80 20.25
C THR A 222 -55.36 0.61 21.58
N ASN A 223 -55.19 1.74 22.28
CA ASN A 223 -55.48 2.03 23.69
C ASN A 223 -55.31 0.98 24.82
N THR A 224 -55.07 1.57 26.00
CA THR A 224 -55.64 1.26 27.34
C THR A 224 -54.74 0.52 28.34
N SER A 225 -54.10 1.36 29.17
CA SER A 225 -54.15 1.40 30.65
C SER A 225 -53.63 0.26 31.55
N ASP A 226 -53.22 0.73 32.74
CA ASP A 226 -53.32 0.11 34.07
C ASP A 226 -52.26 -0.89 34.52
N ASN A 227 -51.22 -0.32 35.13
CA ASN A 227 -50.89 -0.48 36.55
C ASN A 227 -51.57 -1.68 37.24
N THR A 228 -50.91 -2.83 37.30
CA THR A 228 -51.24 -3.88 38.28
C THR A 228 -49.99 -4.53 38.84
N THR A 229 -49.79 -4.24 40.11
CA THR A 229 -48.84 -4.86 41.03
C THR A 229 -49.22 -6.34 41.22
N LEU A 230 -48.65 -7.25 40.42
CA LEU A 230 -48.80 -8.68 40.64
C LEU A 230 -47.64 -9.22 41.49
N GLN A 231 -47.90 -9.37 42.79
CA GLN A 231 -47.10 -10.21 43.68
C GLN A 231 -47.33 -11.68 43.29
N HIS A 232 -46.33 -12.33 42.71
CA HIS A 232 -46.31 -13.79 42.62
C HIS A 232 -45.53 -14.39 43.79
N ARG A 233 -46.29 -14.84 44.79
CA ARG A 233 -45.88 -15.83 45.78
C ARG A 233 -45.68 -17.19 45.11
N ASP A 234 -44.52 -17.78 45.39
CA ASP A 234 -44.25 -19.21 45.62
C ASP A 234 -45.14 -20.22 44.88
N SER A 235 -44.67 -20.76 43.75
CA SER A 235 -45.04 -22.13 43.37
C SER A 235 -44.05 -22.74 42.36
N ILE A 236 -43.41 -23.80 42.84
CA ILE A 236 -42.54 -24.71 42.12
C ILE A 236 -43.37 -25.43 41.05
N GLY A 237 -43.09 -25.19 39.77
CA GLY A 237 -43.83 -25.84 38.69
C GLY A 237 -43.11 -25.71 37.35
N SER A 238 -42.42 -26.78 36.96
CA SER A 238 -41.94 -27.02 35.60
C SER A 238 -43.07 -26.82 34.59
N CYS A 239 -42.82 -26.08 33.51
CA CYS A 239 -43.81 -25.90 32.43
C CYS A 239 -44.05 -27.23 31.72
N PRO A 240 -45.24 -27.86 31.83
CA PRO A 240 -45.48 -29.20 31.30
C PRO A 240 -45.64 -29.23 29.78
N ARG A 241 -45.53 -28.08 29.10
CA ARG A 241 -45.84 -27.97 27.66
C ARG A 241 -44.62 -27.85 26.75
N CYS A 242 -43.44 -27.53 27.28
CA CYS A 242 -42.26 -27.32 26.44
C CYS A 242 -41.00 -28.06 26.90
N ASN A 243 -41.03 -28.80 28.01
CA ASN A 243 -39.86 -29.54 28.54
C ASN A 243 -38.54 -28.73 28.58
N SER A 244 -38.64 -27.40 28.52
CA SER A 244 -37.49 -26.53 28.64
C SER A 244 -37.11 -26.54 30.09
N ILE A 245 -35.91 -27.03 30.35
CA ILE A 245 -35.26 -26.95 31.65
C ILE A 245 -35.35 -25.48 32.06
N ILE A 246 -36.20 -25.20 33.05
CA ILE A 246 -36.30 -23.87 33.67
C ILE A 246 -34.92 -23.63 34.23
N SER A 247 -34.12 -22.88 33.47
CA SER A 247 -32.76 -22.53 33.88
C SER A 247 -32.91 -21.88 35.26
N PRO A 248 -32.15 -22.32 36.27
CA PRO A 248 -32.29 -21.81 37.63
C PRO A 248 -32.31 -20.29 37.55
N SER A 249 -33.33 -19.67 38.16
CA SER A 249 -33.54 -18.22 38.11
C SER A 249 -32.21 -17.55 38.42
N LYS A 250 -31.57 -17.00 37.39
CA LYS A 250 -30.24 -16.40 37.50
C LYS A 250 -30.35 -15.41 38.65
N GLN A 251 -29.63 -15.67 39.74
CA GLN A 251 -29.63 -14.78 40.88
C GLN A 251 -29.32 -13.39 40.33
N LEU A 252 -30.30 -12.48 40.46
CA LEU A 252 -30.13 -11.11 40.01
C LEU A 252 -28.91 -10.56 40.75
N HIS A 253 -27.86 -10.25 40.00
CA HIS A 253 -26.65 -9.68 40.56
C HIS A 253 -27.05 -8.40 41.30
N LYS A 254 -26.65 -8.28 42.57
CA LYS A 254 -26.96 -7.10 43.41
C LYS A 254 -26.15 -5.85 43.02
N GLY A 255 -25.32 -5.93 41.99
CA GLY A 255 -24.44 -4.86 41.53
C GLY A 255 -24.97 -4.15 40.29
N GLU A 256 -24.50 -2.93 40.07
CA GLU A 256 -24.74 -2.16 38.86
C GLU A 256 -23.80 -2.63 37.74
N TRP A 257 -24.34 -2.83 36.53
CA TRP A 257 -23.53 -3.11 35.36
C TRP A 257 -22.89 -1.82 34.85
N ILE A 258 -21.61 -1.65 35.12
CA ILE A 258 -20.85 -0.48 34.64
C ILE A 258 -20.24 -0.85 33.28
N LEU A 259 -20.73 -0.19 32.23
CA LEU A 259 -20.22 -0.36 30.87
C LEU A 259 -18.83 0.30 30.74
N HIS A 260 -17.89 -0.35 30.06
CA HIS A 260 -16.57 0.24 29.78
C HIS A 260 -16.70 1.53 28.94
N ASP A 261 -15.78 2.48 29.13
CA ASP A 261 -15.86 3.79 28.47
C ASP A 261 -15.82 3.69 26.94
N ASP A 262 -14.98 2.82 26.38
CA ASP A 262 -14.94 2.55 24.93
C ASP A 262 -16.29 2.05 24.38
N CYS A 263 -17.02 1.23 25.14
CA CYS A 263 -18.34 0.79 24.75
C CYS A 263 -19.35 1.93 24.80
N ARG A 264 -19.22 2.86 25.78
CA ARG A 264 -20.03 4.08 25.83
C ARG A 264 -19.74 5.00 24.65
N GLU A 265 -18.47 5.16 24.26
CA GLU A 265 -18.07 5.94 23.08
C GLU A 265 -18.59 5.31 21.79
N PHE A 266 -18.44 3.99 21.63
CA PHE A 266 -18.96 3.26 20.47
C PHE A 266 -20.48 3.43 20.32
N LEU A 267 -21.24 3.41 21.42
CA LEU A 267 -22.69 3.59 21.40
C LEU A 267 -23.11 5.01 20.97
N LYS A 268 -22.25 6.02 21.13
CA LYS A 268 -22.51 7.40 20.70
C LYS A 268 -22.25 7.63 19.20
N LEU A 269 -21.59 6.71 18.51
CA LEU A 269 -21.29 6.83 17.07
C LEU A 269 -22.55 6.72 16.20
N ASP A 270 -22.49 7.25 14.99
CA ASP A 270 -23.55 7.10 13.98
C ASP A 270 -23.70 5.63 13.55
N ASP A 271 -24.93 5.24 13.19
CA ASP A 271 -25.24 3.84 12.83
C ASP A 271 -24.45 3.35 11.61
N HIS A 272 -24.20 4.21 10.63
CA HIS A 272 -23.35 3.88 9.48
C HIS A 272 -21.90 3.57 9.91
N LEU A 273 -21.36 4.33 10.88
CA LEU A 273 -20.00 4.11 11.37
C LEU A 273 -19.92 2.86 12.25
N LYS A 274 -20.93 2.62 13.10
CA LYS A 274 -21.07 1.38 13.88
C LYS A 274 -21.09 0.16 12.97
N GLU A 275 -21.84 0.22 11.87
CA GLU A 275 -21.94 -0.89 10.92
C GLU A 275 -20.62 -1.16 10.21
N ASN A 276 -19.88 -0.12 9.80
CA ASN A 276 -18.54 -0.28 9.23
C ASN A 276 -17.56 -0.91 10.23
N LEU A 277 -17.60 -0.47 11.50
CA LEU A 277 -16.76 -1.04 12.54
C LEU A 277 -17.12 -2.50 12.86
N ARG A 278 -18.41 -2.87 12.81
CA ARG A 278 -18.85 -4.26 12.95
C ARG A 278 -18.35 -5.14 11.80
N LYS A 279 -18.47 -4.66 10.55
CA LYS A 279 -17.95 -5.37 9.37
C LYS A 279 -16.44 -5.56 9.43
N GLU A 280 -15.70 -4.53 9.84
CA GLU A 280 -14.24 -4.63 9.96
C GLU A 280 -13.85 -5.57 11.12
N LYS A 281 -14.59 -5.57 12.23
CA LYS A 281 -14.43 -6.54 13.32
C LYS A 281 -14.67 -7.98 12.84
N GLU A 282 -15.78 -8.21 12.13
CA GLU A 282 -16.12 -9.52 11.56
C GLU A 282 -15.06 -10.01 10.58
N LYS A 283 -14.57 -9.11 9.71
CA LYS A 283 -13.47 -9.39 8.79
C LYS A 283 -12.21 -9.84 9.53
N ARG A 284 -11.79 -9.13 10.58
CA ARG A 284 -10.61 -9.50 11.39
C ARG A 284 -10.81 -10.82 12.11
N ILE A 285 -12.01 -11.09 12.63
CA ILE A 285 -12.34 -12.38 13.25
C ILE A 285 -12.20 -13.51 12.22
N ASN A 286 -12.74 -13.35 11.01
CA ASN A 286 -12.63 -14.36 9.96
C ASN A 286 -11.19 -14.57 9.48
N GLU A 287 -10.39 -13.50 9.43
CA GLU A 287 -8.96 -13.59 9.12
C GLU A 287 -8.21 -14.38 10.19
N VAL A 288 -8.43 -14.07 11.46
CA VAL A 288 -7.83 -14.82 12.58
C VAL A 288 -8.30 -16.27 12.58
N LEU A 289 -9.59 -16.55 12.35
CA LEU A 289 -10.10 -17.92 12.24
C LEU A 289 -9.46 -18.67 11.08
N THR A 290 -9.23 -18.00 9.95
CA THR A 290 -8.54 -18.59 8.79
C THR A 290 -7.07 -18.88 9.11
N GLN A 291 -6.40 -17.97 9.82
CA GLN A 291 -5.03 -18.17 10.27
C GLN A 291 -4.95 -19.28 11.32
N MET A 292 -5.89 -19.38 12.25
CA MET A 292 -5.90 -20.40 13.30
C MET A 292 -6.39 -21.76 12.80
N LYS A 293 -6.92 -21.84 11.57
CA LYS A 293 -7.47 -23.07 10.97
C LYS A 293 -6.50 -24.25 10.92
N PHE A 294 -5.19 -24.01 10.97
CA PHE A 294 -4.18 -25.06 11.01
C PHE A 294 -3.87 -25.57 12.43
N ILE A 295 -4.25 -24.81 13.47
CA ILE A 295 -4.07 -25.19 14.87
C ILE A 295 -5.29 -26.02 15.26
N LEU A 296 -5.07 -27.30 15.54
CA LEU A 296 -6.13 -28.20 15.97
C LEU A 296 -6.45 -27.94 17.45
N ASP A 297 -7.73 -27.84 17.80
CA ASP A 297 -8.17 -27.69 19.20
C ASP A 297 -7.93 -28.97 20.02
N THR A 298 -7.86 -30.12 19.34
CA THR A 298 -7.56 -31.42 19.93
C THR A 298 -6.60 -32.21 19.02
N ASP A 299 -5.95 -33.24 19.58
CA ASP A 299 -5.13 -34.17 18.81
C ASP A 299 -5.98 -35.21 18.03
N ASP A 300 -7.32 -35.13 18.09
CA ASP A 300 -8.19 -36.06 17.37
C ASP A 300 -8.23 -35.71 15.88
N LEU A 301 -7.95 -36.70 15.03
CA LEU A 301 -7.91 -36.55 13.57
C LEU A 301 -9.23 -36.02 12.96
N LYS A 302 -10.36 -36.23 13.65
CA LYS A 302 -11.69 -35.77 13.24
C LYS A 302 -11.85 -34.25 13.30
N ASP A 303 -11.05 -33.59 14.13
CA ASP A 303 -11.03 -32.14 14.31
C ASP A 303 -10.00 -31.48 13.38
N SER A 304 -9.30 -32.29 12.56
CA SER A 304 -8.35 -31.80 11.57
C SER A 304 -9.03 -31.27 10.31
N TYR A 305 -8.46 -30.20 9.76
CA TYR A 305 -8.91 -29.66 8.48
C TYR A 305 -8.27 -30.47 7.35
N GLY A 306 -9.09 -31.16 6.56
CA GLY A 306 -8.62 -32.00 5.47
C GLY A 306 -9.71 -32.22 4.42
N LYS A 307 -9.34 -32.88 3.32
CA LYS A 307 -10.31 -33.37 2.33
C LYS A 307 -9.99 -34.82 1.97
N TRP A 308 -11.04 -35.62 1.79
CA TRP A 308 -10.89 -36.99 1.33
C TRP A 308 -10.37 -37.01 -0.10
N SER A 309 -9.27 -37.73 -0.37
CA SER A 309 -8.65 -37.75 -1.70
C SER A 309 -9.52 -38.40 -2.79
N CYS A 310 -10.48 -39.25 -2.41
CA CYS A 310 -11.37 -39.94 -3.35
C CYS A 310 -12.58 -39.09 -3.78
N CYS A 311 -13.08 -38.20 -2.93
CA CYS A 311 -14.35 -37.50 -3.14
C CYS A 311 -14.31 -36.00 -2.86
N GLU A 312 -13.16 -35.49 -2.41
CA GLU A 312 -12.93 -34.11 -2.00
C GLU A 312 -13.84 -33.60 -0.87
N SER A 313 -14.56 -34.50 -0.18
CA SER A 313 -15.38 -34.10 0.97
C SER A 313 -14.49 -33.57 2.10
N GLU A 314 -14.88 -32.42 2.66
CA GLU A 314 -14.22 -31.79 3.81
C GLU A 314 -14.70 -32.34 5.17
N GLU A 315 -15.78 -33.12 5.17
CA GLU A 315 -16.29 -33.74 6.40
C GLU A 315 -15.53 -35.02 6.71
N TYR A 316 -14.87 -35.09 7.87
CA TYR A 316 -14.20 -36.30 8.34
C TYR A 316 -15.15 -37.50 8.43
N SER A 317 -16.44 -37.26 8.71
CA SER A 317 -17.48 -38.30 8.82
C SER A 317 -18.19 -38.66 7.52
N ALA A 318 -17.70 -38.20 6.36
CA ALA A 318 -18.36 -38.47 5.08
C ALA A 318 -18.44 -39.99 4.78
N GLU A 319 -19.60 -40.44 4.30
CA GLU A 319 -19.75 -41.82 3.79
C GLU A 319 -18.84 -42.00 2.57
N GLY A 320 -17.95 -43.00 2.62
CA GLY A 320 -16.96 -43.23 1.56
C GLY A 320 -17.60 -43.45 0.18
N CYS A 321 -16.88 -43.11 -0.88
CA CYS A 321 -17.33 -43.39 -2.25
C CYS A 321 -17.51 -44.89 -2.47
N SER A 322 -18.68 -45.25 -3.01
CA SER A 322 -19.00 -46.59 -3.50
C SER A 322 -18.28 -46.91 -4.81
#